data_AF-A0A947G489-F1
#
_entry.id   AF-A0A947G489-F1
#
_cell.length_a   1.000
_cell.length_b   1.000
_cell.length_c   1.000
_cell.angle_alpha   90.00
_cell.angle_beta   90.00
_cell.angle_gamma   90.00
#
_symmetry.space_group_name_H-M   'P 1'
#
loop_
_entity.id
_entity.type
_entity.pdbx_description
1 polymer ?
#
loop_
_entity_poly.entity_id
_entity_poly.type
_entity_poly.pdbx_seq_one_letter_code
_entity_poly.pdbx_strand_id
1 'polypeptide(L)'
;LYYRLNVVPVRVPPLRDRREDVPLLIQHFISIYAQKNGKSITGCSPEALELLTDYSWPGNVRELENAIERVIVLTRSEQIEPTDLPREIQEGGSGGGAAGLSFPIGTPLADIEMRVIRETLRHTRGDKRAAAKLLGIATRTIYRRLESPDSGKKGDQ
;
A
#
# COMPACT_ATOMS: atom_id res chain seq x y z
N LEU A 1 -11.21 28.83 -29.51
CA LEU A 1 -12.48 28.27 -29.02
C LEU A 1 -12.20 27.25 -27.93
N TYR A 2 -12.44 27.58 -26.66
CA TYR A 2 -12.08 26.76 -25.47
C TYR A 2 -13.25 26.73 -24.46
N TYR A 3 -14.50 26.62 -24.94
CA TYR A 3 -15.70 26.89 -24.12
C TYR A 3 -16.88 25.93 -24.36
N ARG A 4 -16.64 24.64 -24.66
CA ARG A 4 -17.75 23.69 -24.91
C ARG A 4 -17.64 22.29 -24.29
N LEU A 5 -16.77 22.08 -23.30
CA LEU A 5 -16.65 20.77 -22.62
C LEU A 5 -16.78 20.85 -21.10
N ASN A 6 -17.65 21.71 -20.59
CA ASN A 6 -17.88 21.82 -19.14
C ASN A 6 -19.37 22.03 -18.83
N VAL A 7 -20.23 21.07 -19.20
CA VAL A 7 -21.68 21.21 -18.98
C VAL A 7 -22.17 20.48 -17.72
N VAL A 8 -21.49 19.43 -17.22
CA VAL A 8 -21.68 18.93 -15.84
C VAL A 8 -20.38 18.28 -15.36
N PRO A 9 -19.68 18.80 -14.34
CA PRO A 9 -18.56 18.08 -13.75
C PRO A 9 -19.09 16.86 -12.99
N VAL A 10 -18.93 15.65 -13.56
CA VAL A 10 -19.17 14.40 -12.84
C VAL A 10 -18.04 14.24 -11.82
N ARG A 11 -18.27 14.66 -10.58
CA ARG A 11 -17.37 14.34 -9.47
C ARG A 11 -17.54 12.86 -9.15
N VAL A 12 -16.56 12.05 -9.54
CA VAL A 12 -16.50 10.65 -9.12
C VAL A 12 -15.95 10.63 -7.69
N PRO A 13 -16.75 10.28 -6.67
CA PRO A 13 -16.27 10.20 -5.30
C PRO A 13 -15.20 9.09 -5.21
N PRO A 14 -14.16 9.29 -4.38
CA PRO A 14 -13.14 8.28 -4.16
C PRO A 14 -13.75 7.05 -3.47
N LEU A 15 -13.16 5.88 -3.71
CA LEU A 15 -13.66 4.60 -3.21
C LEU A 15 -13.70 4.55 -1.68
N ARG A 16 -12.84 5.34 -1.01
CA ARG A 16 -12.83 5.53 0.46
C ARG A 16 -14.13 6.07 1.04
N ASP A 17 -14.89 6.84 0.25
CA ASP A 17 -16.18 7.44 0.65
C ASP A 17 -17.35 6.48 0.36
N ARG A 18 -17.09 5.32 -0.27
CA ARG A 18 -18.08 4.32 -0.71
C ARG A 18 -17.59 2.89 -0.39
N ARG A 19 -17.18 2.65 0.86
CA ARG A 19 -16.65 1.35 1.29
C ARG A 19 -17.66 0.20 1.15
N GLU A 20 -18.95 0.52 1.23
CA GLU A 20 -20.07 -0.40 1.01
C GLU A 20 -20.11 -1.02 -0.40
N ASP A 21 -19.52 -0.37 -1.41
CA ASP A 21 -19.43 -0.90 -2.77
C ASP A 21 -18.20 -1.79 -3.00
N VAL A 22 -17.22 -1.75 -2.09
CA VAL A 22 -15.95 -2.48 -2.24
C VAL A 22 -16.18 -3.98 -2.38
N PRO A 23 -17.01 -4.65 -1.56
CA PRO A 23 -17.32 -6.07 -1.73
C PRO A 23 -17.91 -6.42 -3.10
N LEU A 24 -18.82 -5.58 -3.61
CA LEU A 24 -19.47 -5.80 -4.90
C LEU A 24 -18.47 -5.65 -6.05
N LEU A 25 -17.59 -4.65 -5.98
CA LEU A 25 -16.52 -4.45 -6.96
C LEU A 25 -15.52 -5.59 -6.95
N ILE A 26 -15.13 -6.07 -5.77
CA ILE A 26 -14.25 -7.24 -5.63
C ILE A 26 -14.86 -8.45 -6.33
N GLN A 27 -16.12 -8.76 -6.06
CA GLN A 27 -16.80 -9.90 -6.67
C GLN A 27 -16.88 -9.76 -8.21
N HIS A 28 -17.15 -8.55 -8.70
CA HIS A 28 -17.15 -8.26 -10.13
C HIS A 28 -15.80 -8.52 -10.78
N PHE A 29 -14.71 -8.00 -10.21
CA PHE A 29 -13.36 -8.21 -10.73
C PHE A 29 -12.93 -9.68 -10.64
N ILE A 30 -13.26 -10.38 -9.55
CA ILE A 30 -12.97 -11.81 -9.43
C ILE A 30 -13.62 -12.58 -10.57
N SER A 31 -14.89 -12.34 -10.88
CA SER A 31 -15.58 -13.02 -11.98
C SER A 31 -14.89 -12.79 -13.33
N ILE A 32 -14.54 -11.53 -13.64
CA ILE A 32 -13.88 -11.16 -14.90
C ILE A 32 -12.52 -11.83 -15.03
N TYR A 33 -11.67 -11.72 -14.01
CA TYR A 33 -10.29 -12.17 -14.08
C TYR A 33 -10.14 -13.68 -13.85
N ALA A 34 -11.01 -14.30 -13.06
CA ALA A 34 -11.06 -15.76 -12.94
C ALA A 34 -11.41 -16.40 -14.28
N GLN A 35 -12.42 -15.87 -14.99
CA GLN A 35 -12.78 -16.32 -16.33
C GLN A 35 -11.65 -16.07 -17.35
N LYS A 36 -11.05 -14.87 -17.33
CA LYS A 36 -9.96 -14.51 -18.26
C LYS A 36 -8.71 -15.37 -18.07
N ASN A 37 -8.40 -15.77 -16.84
CA ASN A 37 -7.22 -16.60 -16.52
C ASN A 37 -7.53 -18.11 -16.47
N GLY A 38 -8.79 -18.52 -16.71
CA GLY A 38 -9.21 -19.92 -16.64
C GLY A 38 -9.07 -20.53 -15.24
N LYS A 39 -9.21 -19.73 -14.17
CA LYS A 39 -9.10 -20.18 -12.77
C LYS A 39 -10.48 -20.32 -12.13
N SER A 40 -10.65 -21.33 -11.29
CA SER A 40 -11.87 -21.60 -10.52
C SER A 40 -11.90 -20.85 -9.19
N ILE A 41 -11.60 -19.54 -9.19
CA ILE A 41 -11.64 -18.73 -7.96
C ILE A 41 -13.08 -18.27 -7.75
N THR A 42 -13.67 -18.70 -6.63
CA THR A 42 -15.10 -18.49 -6.33
C THR A 42 -15.34 -17.25 -5.47
N GLY A 43 -14.31 -16.75 -4.76
CA GLY A 43 -14.42 -15.56 -3.92
C GLY A 43 -13.25 -15.34 -2.97
N CYS A 44 -13.45 -14.47 -1.99
CA CYS A 44 -12.51 -14.19 -0.89
C CYS A 44 -12.96 -14.87 0.40
N SER A 45 -12.00 -15.20 1.28
CA SER A 45 -12.31 -15.53 2.66
C SER A 45 -12.87 -14.30 3.39
N PRO A 46 -13.65 -14.48 4.47
CA PRO A 46 -14.17 -13.36 5.27
C PRO A 46 -13.07 -12.41 5.76
N GLU A 47 -11.93 -12.95 6.18
CA GLU A 47 -10.79 -12.19 6.69
C GLU A 47 -10.12 -11.38 5.57
N ALA A 48 -10.00 -11.95 4.37
CA ALA A 48 -9.48 -11.23 3.21
C ALA A 48 -10.43 -10.10 2.78
N LEU A 49 -11.74 -10.35 2.85
CA LEU A 49 -12.76 -9.36 2.53
C LEU A 49 -12.75 -8.19 3.51
N GLU A 50 -12.59 -8.45 4.81
CA GLU A 50 -12.44 -7.41 5.84
C GLU A 50 -11.23 -6.52 5.53
N LEU A 51 -10.06 -7.12 5.27
CA LEU A 51 -8.84 -6.36 4.94
C LEU A 51 -9.00 -5.51 3.68
N LEU A 52 -9.63 -6.05 2.64
CA LEU A 52 -9.90 -5.32 1.41
C LEU A 52 -10.92 -4.18 1.62
N THR A 53 -11.87 -4.34 2.53
CA THR A 53 -12.91 -3.34 2.83
C THR A 53 -12.37 -2.20 3.71
N ASP A 54 -11.51 -2.53 4.67
CA ASP A 54 -10.88 -1.56 5.58
C ASP A 54 -9.77 -0.73 4.91
N TYR A 55 -9.24 -1.21 3.79
CA TYR A 55 -8.21 -0.51 3.05
C TYR A 55 -8.71 0.82 2.44
N SER A 56 -7.84 1.84 2.49
CA SER A 56 -8.21 3.21 2.09
C SER A 56 -8.27 3.45 0.57
N TRP A 57 -7.75 2.51 -0.24
CA TRP A 57 -7.70 2.55 -1.71
C TRP A 57 -7.30 3.93 -2.26
N PRO A 58 -6.07 4.41 -2.02
CA PRO A 58 -5.60 5.71 -2.54
C PRO A 58 -5.70 5.86 -4.06
N GLY A 59 -5.50 4.77 -4.81
CA GLY A 59 -5.68 4.70 -6.26
C GLY A 59 -7.11 4.35 -6.69
N ASN A 60 -8.06 4.35 -5.76
CA ASN A 60 -9.48 4.04 -5.96
C ASN A 60 -9.67 2.70 -6.69
N VAL A 61 -10.63 2.65 -7.62
CA VAL A 61 -11.02 1.46 -8.35
C VAL A 61 -9.86 0.85 -9.16
N ARG A 62 -8.93 1.67 -9.70
CA ARG A 62 -7.81 1.14 -10.49
C ARG A 62 -6.81 0.36 -9.65
N GLU A 63 -6.59 0.79 -8.42
CA GLU A 63 -5.72 0.06 -7.49
C GLU A 63 -6.38 -1.23 -7.03
N LEU A 64 -7.68 -1.19 -6.73
CA LEU A 64 -8.47 -2.39 -6.41
C LEU A 64 -8.41 -3.42 -7.55
N GLU A 65 -8.68 -2.98 -8.78
CA GLU A 65 -8.60 -3.82 -9.99
C GLU A 65 -7.23 -4.49 -10.12
N ASN A 66 -6.14 -3.71 -10.05
CA ASN A 66 -4.78 -4.23 -10.16
C ASN A 66 -4.41 -5.19 -9.03
N ALA A 67 -4.87 -4.92 -7.80
CA ALA A 67 -4.64 -5.78 -6.66
C ALA A 67 -5.34 -7.14 -6.86
N ILE A 68 -6.61 -7.13 -7.26
CA ILE A 68 -7.40 -8.34 -7.49
C ILE A 68 -6.86 -9.14 -8.69
N GLU A 69 -6.49 -8.49 -9.80
CA GLU A 69 -5.86 -9.18 -10.94
C GLU A 69 -4.58 -9.90 -10.51
N ARG A 70 -3.70 -9.20 -9.76
CA ARG A 70 -2.45 -9.78 -9.27
C ARG A 70 -2.69 -10.97 -8.34
N VAL A 71 -3.63 -10.84 -7.41
CA VAL A 71 -4.02 -11.91 -6.48
C VAL A 71 -4.49 -13.12 -7.28
N ILE A 72 -5.40 -12.94 -8.24
CA ILE A 72 -5.91 -14.03 -9.07
C ILE A 72 -4.80 -14.73 -9.85
N VAL A 73 -3.79 -14.02 -10.33
CA VAL A 73 -2.63 -14.64 -11.01
C VAL A 73 -1.78 -15.48 -10.05
N LEU A 74 -1.63 -15.04 -8.79
CA LEU A 74 -0.78 -15.69 -7.79
C LEU A 74 -1.48 -16.83 -7.05
N THR A 75 -2.75 -16.68 -6.72
CA THR A 75 -3.56 -17.64 -5.99
C THR A 75 -3.70 -18.94 -6.78
N ARG A 76 -3.44 -20.07 -6.11
CA ARG A 76 -3.64 -21.41 -6.65
C ARG A 76 -4.87 -22.11 -6.07
N SER A 77 -5.46 -21.51 -5.04
CA SER A 77 -6.63 -21.98 -4.32
C SER A 77 -7.92 -21.49 -4.96
N GLU A 78 -9.06 -22.09 -4.60
CA GLU A 78 -10.39 -21.67 -5.05
C GLU A 78 -10.93 -20.45 -4.30
N GLN A 79 -10.28 -20.07 -3.20
CA GLN A 79 -10.57 -18.86 -2.41
C GLN A 79 -9.31 -18.01 -2.23
N ILE A 80 -9.51 -16.69 -2.23
CA ILE A 80 -8.48 -15.70 -1.91
C ILE A 80 -8.34 -15.61 -0.40
N GLU A 81 -7.16 -15.92 0.11
CA GLU A 81 -6.81 -15.78 1.53
C GLU A 81 -6.06 -14.47 1.81
N PRO A 82 -6.01 -14.00 3.07
CA PRO A 82 -5.21 -12.84 3.46
C PRO A 82 -3.75 -12.92 3.02
N THR A 83 -3.18 -14.13 3.02
CA THR A 83 -1.79 -14.44 2.63
C THR A 83 -1.50 -14.15 1.16
N ASP A 84 -2.52 -14.21 0.30
CA ASP A 84 -2.41 -13.91 -1.13
C ASP A 84 -2.45 -12.40 -1.42
N LEU A 85 -2.97 -11.60 -0.48
CA LEU A 85 -3.08 -10.15 -0.64
C LEU A 85 -1.70 -9.47 -0.58
N PRO A 86 -1.49 -8.33 -1.26
CA PRO A 86 -0.32 -7.49 -1.05
C PRO A 86 -0.10 -7.15 0.43
N ARG A 87 1.16 -7.12 0.88
CA ARG A 87 1.51 -6.78 2.28
C ARG A 87 0.94 -5.44 2.74
N GLU A 88 0.81 -4.49 1.82
CA GLU A 88 0.22 -3.17 2.07
C GLU A 88 -1.23 -3.28 2.57
N ILE A 89 -1.99 -4.26 2.06
CA ILE A 89 -3.37 -4.55 2.46
C ILE A 89 -3.39 -5.44 3.71
N GLN A 90 -2.48 -6.42 3.82
CA GLN A 90 -2.37 -7.30 5.00
C GLN A 90 -2.05 -6.54 6.29
N GLU A 91 -1.18 -5.53 6.21
CA GLU A 91 -0.73 -4.76 7.38
C GLU A 91 -1.74 -3.68 7.83
N GLY A 92 -2.95 -3.63 7.24
CA GLY A 92 -3.95 -2.58 7.50
C GLY A 92 -3.44 -1.17 7.17
N GLY A 93 -2.37 -1.12 6.37
CA GLY A 93 -1.55 0.06 6.20
C GLY A 93 -2.18 0.98 5.19
N SER A 94 -3.01 1.91 5.67
CA SER A 94 -3.42 3.16 5.01
C SER A 94 -2.54 3.50 3.81
N GLY A 95 -2.90 2.98 2.63
CA GLY A 95 -2.15 3.22 1.42
C GLY A 95 -2.29 4.66 1.00
N GLY A 96 -1.17 5.32 0.73
CA GLY A 96 -1.06 6.33 -0.32
C GLY A 96 -1.74 7.70 -0.11
N GLY A 97 -1.41 8.42 0.95
CA GLY A 97 -1.70 9.85 1.04
C GLY A 97 -0.97 10.49 2.21
N ALA A 98 0.33 10.79 2.02
CA ALA A 98 1.32 11.06 3.06
C ALA A 98 1.62 9.83 3.94
N ALA A 99 2.74 9.17 3.68
CA ALA A 99 3.27 8.13 4.55
C ALA A 99 3.69 8.75 5.89
N GLY A 100 2.74 8.83 6.83
CA GLY A 100 3.03 9.13 8.22
C GLY A 100 3.70 7.91 8.85
N LEU A 101 4.93 8.07 9.32
CA LEU A 101 5.58 7.05 10.13
C LEU A 101 5.07 7.16 11.56
N SER A 102 4.43 6.10 12.06
CA SER A 102 4.02 6.00 13.47
C SER A 102 5.05 5.20 14.26
N PHE A 103 5.40 5.69 15.45
CA PHE A 103 6.37 5.07 16.34
C PHE A 103 5.76 4.96 17.75
N PRO A 104 5.86 3.78 18.40
CA PRO A 104 5.52 3.67 19.82
C PRO A 104 6.33 4.66 20.64
N ILE A 105 5.69 5.28 21.63
CA ILE A 105 6.38 6.12 22.60
C ILE A 105 7.40 5.25 23.35
N GLY A 106 8.66 5.69 23.38
CA GLY A 106 9.79 4.92 23.92
C GLY A 106 10.65 4.21 22.87
N THR A 107 10.31 4.31 21.58
CA THR A 107 11.17 3.81 20.50
C THR A 107 12.51 4.56 20.51
N PRO A 108 13.66 3.87 20.47
CA PRO A 108 14.97 4.52 20.39
C PRO A 108 15.09 5.41 19.16
N LEU A 109 15.66 6.60 19.34
CA LEU A 109 15.81 7.57 18.26
C LEU A 109 16.61 7.02 17.07
N ALA A 110 17.57 6.13 17.32
CA ALA A 110 18.35 5.46 16.29
C ALA A 110 17.48 4.61 15.34
N ASP A 111 16.47 3.93 15.88
CA ASP A 111 15.55 3.08 15.11
C ASP A 111 14.56 3.91 14.32
N ILE A 112 14.07 5.00 14.93
CA ILE A 112 13.23 6.01 14.26
C ILE A 112 13.98 6.56 13.05
N GLU A 113 15.20 7.07 13.25
CA GLU A 113 16.03 7.63 12.18
C GLU A 113 16.28 6.63 11.05
N MET A 114 16.64 5.38 11.38
CA MET A 114 16.89 4.34 10.39
C MET A 114 15.64 4.06 9.54
N ARG A 115 14.48 3.96 10.19
CA ARG A 115 13.20 3.68 9.51
C ARG A 115 12.78 4.84 8.62
N VAL A 116 12.95 6.08 9.09
CA VAL A 116 12.71 7.32 8.34
C VAL A 116 13.60 7.40 7.09
N ILE A 117 14.90 7.13 7.23
CA ILE A 117 15.86 7.17 6.12
C ILE A 117 15.50 6.12 5.07
N ARG A 118 15.17 4.90 5.48
CA ARG A 118 14.83 3.81 4.57
C ARG A 118 13.56 4.09 3.78
N GLU A 119 12.51 4.60 4.44
CA GLU A 119 11.25 4.88 3.77
C GLU A 119 11.38 6.07 2.81
N THR A 120 12.16 7.09 3.20
CA THR A 120 12.47 8.22 2.29
C THR A 120 13.28 7.76 1.09
N LEU A 121 14.20 6.81 1.26
CA LEU A 121 14.95 6.23 0.14
C LEU A 121 14.04 5.42 -0.79
N ARG A 122 13.05 4.69 -0.27
CA ARG A 122 12.04 4.02 -1.11
C ARG A 122 11.23 5.04 -1.90
N HIS A 123 10.79 6.11 -1.24
CA HIS A 123 10.03 7.19 -1.88
C HIS A 123 10.82 7.89 -2.99
N THR A 124 12.13 8.06 -2.80
CA THR A 124 13.03 8.70 -3.77
C THR A 124 13.68 7.71 -4.75
N ARG A 125 13.20 6.45 -4.82
CA ARG A 125 13.73 5.39 -5.68
C ARG A 125 15.25 5.16 -5.53
N GLY A 126 15.76 5.34 -4.31
CA GLY A 126 17.16 5.14 -3.96
C GLY A 126 18.07 6.35 -4.17
N ASP A 127 17.54 7.51 -4.58
CA ASP A 127 18.32 8.73 -4.68
C ASP A 127 18.65 9.30 -3.29
N LYS A 128 19.86 9.01 -2.83
CA LYS A 128 20.38 9.45 -1.52
C LYS A 128 20.47 10.96 -1.39
N ARG A 129 20.70 11.71 -2.48
CA ARG A 129 20.75 13.18 -2.45
C ARG A 129 19.36 13.76 -2.34
N ALA A 130 18.39 13.22 -3.09
CA ALA A 130 17.00 13.61 -2.99
C ALA A 130 16.44 13.28 -1.59
N ALA A 131 16.75 12.11 -1.04
CA ALA A 131 16.33 11.72 0.31
C ALA A 131 16.90 12.63 1.39
N ALA A 132 18.18 12.99 1.30
CA ALA A 132 18.84 13.91 2.23
C ALA A 132 18.18 15.29 2.21
N LYS A 133 17.86 15.80 1.02
CA LYS A 133 17.16 17.07 0.83
C LYS A 133 15.75 17.06 1.43
N LEU A 134 15.01 15.96 1.27
CA LEU A 134 13.67 15.82 1.84
C LEU A 134 13.68 15.73 3.37
N LEU A 135 14.69 15.07 3.94
CA LEU A 135 14.85 14.94 5.39
C LEU A 135 15.52 16.14 6.05
N GLY A 136 16.03 17.11 5.29
CA GLY A 136 16.76 18.26 5.82
C GLY A 136 18.10 17.89 6.48
N ILE A 137 18.70 16.75 6.12
CA ILE A 137 19.96 16.27 6.68
C ILE A 137 21.08 16.27 5.63
N ALA A 138 22.33 16.27 6.09
CA ALA A 138 23.47 16.11 5.19
C ALA A 138 23.49 14.70 4.57
N THR A 139 23.85 14.59 3.28
CA THR A 139 23.94 13.30 2.58
C THR A 139 24.90 12.33 3.28
N ARG A 140 25.98 12.84 3.90
CA ARG A 140 26.93 12.07 4.71
C ARG A 140 26.26 11.34 5.88
N THR A 141 25.20 11.91 6.47
CA THR A 141 24.42 11.27 7.55
C THR A 141 23.67 10.05 7.05
N ILE A 142 23.11 10.11 5.83
CA ILE A 142 22.49 8.94 5.18
C ILE A 142 23.54 7.85 4.94
N TYR A 143 24.72 8.18 4.41
CA TYR A 143 25.79 7.21 4.23
C TYR A 143 26.24 6.57 5.55
N ARG A 144 26.54 7.38 6.58
CA ARG A 144 26.96 6.90 7.91
C ARG A 144 25.95 5.96 8.56
N ARG A 145 24.64 6.27 8.43
CA ARG A 145 23.56 5.44 8.96
C ARG A 145 23.37 4.15 8.15
N LEU A 146 23.61 4.17 6.84
CA LEU A 146 23.57 2.96 5.99
C LEU A 146 24.81 2.07 6.18
N GLU A 147 25.96 2.66 6.51
CA GLU A 147 27.24 1.97 6.73
C GLU A 147 27.42 1.42 8.14
N SER A 148 26.54 1.77 9.09
CA SER A 148 26.51 1.17 10.42
C SER A 148 25.42 0.10 10.47
N PRO A 149 25.67 -1.14 10.02
CA PRO A 149 24.74 -2.24 10.22
C PRO A 149 24.93 -2.81 11.64
N ASP A 150 24.78 -2.00 12.69
CA ASP A 150 24.54 -2.54 14.03
C ASP A 150 24.16 -1.45 15.03
N SER A 151 22.97 -1.59 15.61
CA SER A 151 22.64 -1.16 16.99
C SER A 151 21.23 -1.65 17.30
N GLY A 152 21.10 -2.97 17.41
CA GLY A 152 19.84 -3.61 17.77
C GLY A 152 19.96 -5.08 18.20
N LYS A 153 21.15 -5.56 18.54
CA LYS A 153 21.32 -6.72 19.43
C LYS A 153 21.82 -6.21 20.78
N LYS A 154 20.90 -6.07 21.76
CA LYS A 154 21.06 -6.36 23.21
C LYS A 154 20.05 -5.60 24.08
N GLY A 155 19.46 -6.31 25.05
CA GLY A 155 18.62 -5.80 26.12
C GLY A 155 17.34 -6.63 26.31
N ASP A 156 17.41 -7.94 26.59
CA ASP A 156 17.63 -8.55 27.92
C ASP A 156 16.30 -8.77 28.69
N GLN A 157 15.69 -9.95 28.50
CA GLN A 157 15.30 -10.91 29.56
C GLN A 157 14.68 -12.18 28.96
#